data_AF-A0A3B1D5F0-F1
#
_entry.id   AF-A0A3B1D5F0-F1
#
_cell.length_a   1.000
_cell.length_b   1.000
_cell.length_c   1.000
_cell.angle_alpha   90.00
_cell.angle_beta   90.00
_cell.angle_gamma   90.00
#
_symmetry.space_group_name_H-M   'P 1'
#
loop_
_entity.id
_entity.type
_entity.pdbx_description
1 polymer ?
#
loop_
_entity_poly.entity_id
_entity_poly.type
_entity_poly.pdbx_seq_one_letter_code
_entity_poly.pdbx_strand_id
1 'polypeptide(L)' 'MNIEEKLTNEIAIILSKKPEEISFDEPLHAMGLDSLSFVELLVSIEKIFNLKLMDTNLAQEDFGSIKILAARIRAMIK' A
#
# COMPACT_ATOMS: atom_id res chain seq x y z
N MET A 1 -5.70 -5.85 -14.23
CA MET A 1 -5.51 -5.82 -12.78
C MET A 1 -5.12 -4.43 -12.36
N ASN A 2 -5.88 -3.82 -11.46
CA ASN A 2 -5.62 -2.46 -10.98
C ASN A 2 -4.64 -2.51 -9.77
N ILE A 3 -3.72 -1.55 -9.65
CA ILE A 3 -2.72 -1.52 -8.55
C ILE A 3 -3.44 -1.36 -7.22
N GLU A 4 -4.45 -0.50 -7.21
CA GLU A 4 -5.34 -0.19 -6.11
C GLU A 4 -5.98 -1.47 -5.56
N GLU A 5 -6.52 -2.34 -6.42
CA GLU A 5 -7.16 -3.59 -6.01
C GLU A 5 -6.16 -4.57 -5.37
N LYS A 6 -4.93 -4.63 -5.88
CA LYS A 6 -3.87 -5.44 -5.26
C LYS A 6 -3.49 -4.91 -3.88
N LEU A 7 -3.30 -3.59 -3.76
CA LEU A 7 -2.98 -2.96 -2.48
C LEU A 7 -4.10 -3.18 -1.45
N THR A 8 -5.35 -3.01 -1.85
CA THR A 8 -6.51 -3.24 -0.99
C THR A 8 -6.56 -4.67 -0.48
N ASN A 9 -6.34 -5.66 -1.35
CA ASN A 9 -6.29 -7.06 -0.94
C ASN A 9 -5.14 -7.34 0.04
N GLU A 10 -3.94 -6.80 -0.21
CA GLU A 10 -2.81 -6.97 0.71
C GLU A 10 -3.07 -6.33 2.07
N ILE A 11 -3.58 -5.10 2.08
CA ILE A 11 -3.92 -4.39 3.33
C ILE A 11 -5.00 -5.15 4.10
N ALA A 12 -6.00 -5.71 3.40
CA ALA A 12 -7.03 -6.54 4.01
C ALA A 12 -6.43 -7.79 4.67
N ILE A 13 -5.49 -8.47 4.00
CA ILE A 13 -4.78 -9.64 4.54
C ILE A 13 -3.99 -9.27 5.80
N ILE A 14 -3.18 -8.20 5.72
CA ILE A 14 -2.33 -7.73 6.83
C ILE A 14 -3.19 -7.34 8.04
N LEU A 15 -4.30 -6.64 7.81
CA LEU A 15 -5.22 -6.22 8.87
C LEU A 15 -6.20 -7.32 9.31
N SER A 16 -6.16 -8.51 8.70
CA SER A 16 -7.14 -9.58 8.91
C SER A 16 -8.59 -9.12 8.76
N LYS A 17 -8.84 -8.24 7.78
CA LYS A 17 -10.15 -7.68 7.40
C LYS A 17 -10.55 -8.18 6.02
N LYS A 18 -11.79 -7.92 5.61
CA LYS A 18 -12.20 -8.16 4.22
C LYS A 18 -11.82 -6.98 3.32
N PRO A 19 -11.51 -7.21 2.02
CA PRO A 19 -11.20 -6.13 1.08
C PRO A 19 -12.32 -5.09 0.93
N GLU A 20 -13.57 -5.51 1.11
CA GLU A 20 -14.76 -4.64 1.11
C GLU A 20 -14.80 -3.63 2.29
N GLU A 21 -14.04 -3.88 3.35
CA GLU A 21 -13.95 -3.00 4.53
C GLU A 21 -12.80 -1.98 4.41
N ILE A 22 -12.00 -2.04 3.35
CA ILE A 22 -10.84 -1.18 3.13
C ILE A 22 -11.21 -0.05 2.18
N SER A 23 -11.19 1.19 2.67
CA SER A 23 -11.49 2.37 1.87
C SER A 23 -10.28 2.85 1.06
N PHE A 24 -10.47 3.25 -0.19
CA PHE A 24 -9.37 3.74 -1.04
C PHE A 24 -8.91 5.16 -0.71
N ASP A 25 -9.80 5.97 -0.13
CA ASP A 25 -9.57 7.40 0.15
C ASP A 25 -9.16 7.66 1.60
N GLU A 26 -9.28 6.67 2.49
CA GLU A 26 -8.88 6.85 3.88
C GLU A 26 -7.36 6.84 4.04
N PRO A 27 -6.85 7.53 5.07
CA PRO A 27 -5.43 7.46 5.38
C PRO A 27 -4.98 6.08 5.83
N LEU A 28 -3.86 5.59 5.28
CA LEU A 28 -3.30 4.29 5.60
C LEU A 28 -3.04 4.12 7.12
N HIS A 29 -2.55 5.16 7.78
CA HIS A 29 -2.34 5.17 9.24
C HIS A 29 -3.66 5.12 10.04
N ALA A 30 -4.78 5.56 9.46
CA ALA A 30 -6.10 5.52 10.10
C ALA A 30 -6.81 4.16 9.93
N MET A 31 -6.32 3.29 9.03
CA MET A 31 -6.92 1.96 8.77
C MET A 31 -6.61 0.93 9.87
N GLY A 32 -5.68 1.27 10.77
CA GLY A 32 -5.17 0.37 11.80
C GLY A 32 -3.81 -0.24 11.47
N LEU A 33 -3.08 0.32 10.51
CA LEU A 33 -1.68 -0.06 10.27
C LEU A 33 -0.80 0.48 11.40
N ASP A 34 -0.08 -0.43 12.05
CA ASP A 34 0.98 -0.16 13.02
C ASP A 34 2.37 -0.25 12.36
N SER A 35 3.43 -0.02 13.13
CA SER A 35 4.80 -0.03 12.61
C SER A 35 5.20 -1.37 11.95
N LEU A 36 4.67 -2.50 12.43
CA LEU A 36 5.04 -3.82 11.91
C LEU A 36 4.28 -4.15 10.63
N SER A 37 2.95 -4.00 10.66
CA SER A 37 2.09 -4.19 9.49
C SER A 37 2.44 -3.24 8.34
N PHE A 38 2.97 -2.06 8.64
CA PHE A 38 3.48 -1.14 7.63
C PHE A 38 4.73 -1.70 6.92
N VAL A 39 5.66 -2.29 7.67
CA VAL A 39 6.84 -2.95 7.07
C VAL A 39 6.42 -4.15 6.24
N GLU A 40 5.44 -4.94 6.70
CA GLU A 40 4.88 -6.05 5.92
C GLU A 40 4.26 -5.57 4.61
N LEU A 41 3.48 -4.48 4.65
CA LEU A 41 2.90 -3.87 3.44
C LEU A 41 3.99 -3.47 2.44
N LEU A 42 5.05 -2.80 2.89
CA LEU A 42 6.16 -2.40 2.04
C LEU A 42 6.82 -3.62 1.38
N VAL A 43 7.11 -4.66 2.15
CA VAL A 43 7.70 -5.91 1.65
C VAL A 43 6.78 -6.62 0.66
N SER A 44 5.47 -6.64 0.92
CA SER A 44 4.47 -7.19 -0.02
C SER A 44 4.48 -6.43 -1.34
N ILE A 45 4.47 -5.09 -1.30
CA ILE A 45 4.48 -4.25 -2.50
C ILE A 45 5.76 -4.49 -3.31
N GLU A 46 6.92 -4.53 -2.66
CA GLU A 46 8.20 -4.85 -3.32
C GLU A 46 8.14 -6.17 -4.08
N LYS A 47 7.59 -7.22 -3.46
CA LYS A 47 7.44 -8.55 -4.08
C LYS A 47 6.41 -8.56 -5.21
N ILE A 48 5.26 -7.91 -5.03
CA ILE A 48 4.14 -7.94 -5.97
C ILE A 48 4.44 -7.16 -7.25
N PHE A 49 5.15 -6.04 -7.12
CA PHE A 49 5.46 -5.14 -8.23
C PHE A 49 6.93 -5.21 -8.67
N ASN A 50 7.73 -6.08 -8.05
CA ASN A 50 9.17 -6.21 -8.29
C ASN A 50 9.89 -4.85 -8.17
N LEU A 51 9.54 -4.10 -7.12
CA LEU A 51 10.09 -2.79 -6.80
C LEU A 51 11.06 -2.88 -5.62
N LYS A 52 11.90 -1.86 -5.47
CA LYS A 52 12.72 -1.63 -4.28
C LYS A 52 12.29 -0.33 -3.62
N LEU A 53 11.20 -0.36 -2.86
CA LEU A 53 10.65 0.83 -2.20
C LEU A 53 11.66 1.45 -1.24
N MET A 54 12.51 0.65 -0.59
CA MET A 54 13.56 1.16 0.29
C MET A 54 14.62 2.01 -0.44
N ASP A 55 14.81 1.79 -1.74
CA ASP A 55 15.71 2.58 -2.59
C ASP A 55 14.98 3.78 -3.24
N THR A 56 13.69 3.96 -2.96
CA THR A 56 12.90 5.06 -3.51
C THR A 56 12.73 6.21 -2.51
N ASN A 57 12.65 7.42 -3.04
CA ASN A 57 12.44 8.64 -2.26
C ASN A 57 10.95 8.80 -1.88
N LEU A 58 10.38 7.79 -1.20
CA LEU A 58 9.01 7.82 -0.69
C LEU A 58 8.96 8.70 0.56
N ALA A 59 8.05 9.66 0.55
CA ALA A 59 7.76 10.51 1.69
C ALA A 59 6.52 9.99 2.43
N GLN A 60 6.30 10.49 3.65
CA GLN A 60 5.08 10.20 4.42
C GLN A 60 3.79 10.50 3.62
N GLU A 61 3.85 11.51 2.75
CA GLU A 61 2.77 11.93 1.86
C GLU A 61 2.34 10.84 0.87
N ASP A 62 3.29 10.02 0.39
CA ASP A 62 3.04 8.93 -0.54
C ASP A 62 2.21 7.80 0.10
N PHE A 63 2.18 7.76 1.44
CA PHE A 63 1.37 6.85 2.25
C PHE A 63 0.10 7.52 2.78
N GLY A 64 -0.34 8.60 2.13
CA GLY A 64 -1.54 9.33 2.51
C GLY A 64 -2.84 8.58 2.25
N SER A 65 -2.91 7.70 1.24
CA SER A 65 -4.04 6.81 0.98
C SER A 65 -3.66 5.72 -0.04
N ILE A 66 -4.51 4.72 -0.23
CA ILE A 66 -4.29 3.67 -1.25
C ILE A 66 -4.18 4.28 -2.64
N LYS A 67 -5.00 5.30 -2.95
CA LYS A 67 -4.93 5.99 -4.25
C LYS A 67 -3.58 6.65 -4.50
N ILE A 68 -3.04 7.36 -3.51
CA ILE A 68 -1.76 8.06 -3.64
C ILE A 68 -0.64 7.04 -3.82
N LEU A 69 -0.61 6.01 -2.97
CA LEU A 69 0.39 4.94 -3.05
C LEU A 69 0.32 4.20 -4.39
N ALA A 70 -0.88 3.88 -4.86
CA ALA A 70 -1.07 3.25 -6.16
C ALA A 70 -0.56 4.12 -7.32
N ALA A 71 -0.85 5.42 -7.29
CA ALA A 71 -0.35 6.37 -8.28
C ALA A 71 1.18 6.44 -8.27
N ARG A 72 1.78 6.43 -7.08
CA ARG A 72 3.23 6.44 -6.90
C ARG A 72 3.89 5.18 -7.44
N ILE A 73 3.36 4.00 -7.11
CA ILE A 73 3.80 2.71 -7.66
C ILE A 73 3.64 2.69 -9.18
N ARG A 74 2.51 3.17 -9.71
CA ARG A 74 2.25 3.25 -11.16
C ARG A 74 3.30 4.08 -11.89
N ALA A 75 3.78 5.16 -11.26
CA ALA A 75 4.83 6.00 -11.84
C ALA A 75 6.22 5.31 -11.84
N MET A 76 6.45 4.35 -10.94
CA MET A 76 7.73 3.61 -10.83
C MET A 76 7.83 2.41 -11.77
N ILE A 77 6.71 1.75 -12.08
CA ILE A 77 6.66 0.55 -12.94
C ILE A 77 6.53 0.87 -14.43
N LYS A 78 6.62 2.15 -14.81
CA LYS A 78 6.33 2.64 -16.16
C LYS A 78 7.56 2.60 -17.06
#